data_AF-X1J020-F1
#
_entry.id   AF-X1J020-F1
#
_cell.length_a   1.000
_cell.length_b   1.000
_cell.length_c   1.000
_cell.angle_alpha   90.00
_cell.angle_beta   90.00
_cell.angle_gamma   90.00
#
_symmetry.space_group_name_H-M   'P 1'
#
loop_
_entity.id
_entity.type
_entity.pdbx_description
1 polymer ?
#
loop_
_entity_poly.entity_id
_entity_poly.type
_entity_poly.pdbx_seq_one_letter_code
_entity_poly.pdbx_strand_id
1 'polypeptide(L)'
;GKYQEPRSIINNVPGLKLVEMDRNKDDSWCCGAGGWLRNGYIDLARWTADKRIEEAETTGAEALVTYCPHCEENLGEAIQRRGNKMKIYDLLDLVLQAL
;
A
#
# COMPACT_ATOMS: atom_id res chain seq x y z
N GLY A 1 9.35 2.18 -13.92
CA GLY A 1 8.05 2.76 -13.47
C GLY A 1 8.16 4.27 -13.27
N LYS A 2 7.05 4.93 -12.92
CA LYS A 2 6.99 6.35 -12.53
C LYS A 2 7.17 6.47 -11.02
N TYR A 3 8.41 6.66 -10.57
CA TYR A 3 8.77 6.54 -9.16
C TYR A 3 8.84 7.87 -8.42
N GLN A 4 9.25 8.95 -9.08
CA GLN A 4 9.50 10.22 -8.40
C GLN A 4 8.22 11.03 -8.24
N GLU A 5 7.33 10.97 -9.22
CA GLU A 5 6.11 11.77 -9.24
C GLU A 5 5.20 11.48 -8.02
N PRO A 6 4.88 10.22 -7.64
CA PRO A 6 4.08 9.95 -6.45
C PRO A 6 4.77 10.37 -5.15
N ARG A 7 6.09 10.20 -5.06
CA ARG A 7 6.88 10.58 -3.87
C ARG A 7 6.93 12.09 -3.71
N SER A 8 7.10 12.81 -4.82
CA SER A 8 7.07 14.27 -4.84
C SER A 8 5.72 14.77 -4.34
N ILE A 9 4.61 14.16 -4.77
CA ILE A 9 3.28 14.52 -4.28
C ILE A 9 3.19 14.35 -2.76
N ILE A 10 3.55 13.17 -2.23
CA ILE A 10 3.47 12.89 -0.78
C ILE A 10 4.37 13.84 0.03
N ASN A 11 5.60 14.11 -0.44
CA ASN A 11 6.54 14.99 0.25
C ASN A 11 6.11 16.47 0.27
N ASN A 12 5.18 16.88 -0.60
CA ASN A 12 4.64 18.24 -0.60
C ASN A 12 3.43 18.39 0.33
N VAL A 13 2.90 17.31 0.92
CA VAL A 13 1.79 17.38 1.88
C VAL A 13 2.32 17.71 3.28
N PRO A 14 1.93 18.84 3.89
CA PRO A 14 2.40 19.20 5.23
C PRO A 14 1.99 18.16 6.29
N GLY A 15 2.94 17.81 7.17
CA GLY A 15 2.71 16.87 8.26
C GLY A 15 2.84 15.39 7.88
N LEU A 16 3.00 15.05 6.59
CA LEU A 16 3.34 13.69 6.16
C LEU A 16 4.85 13.49 6.09
N LYS A 17 5.29 12.30 6.49
CA LYS A 17 6.66 11.83 6.32
C LYS A 17 6.62 10.55 5.52
N LEU A 18 7.17 10.59 4.30
CA LEU A 18 7.34 9.39 3.50
C LEU A 18 8.44 8.51 4.10
N VAL A 19 8.10 7.25 4.38
CA VAL A 19 9.05 6.18 4.68
C VAL A 19 8.88 5.07 3.65
N GLU A 20 9.97 4.40 3.31
CA GLU A 20 9.99 3.40 2.25
C GLU A 20 10.08 2.00 2.84
N MET A 21 9.36 1.06 2.25
CA MET A 21 9.60 -0.37 2.44
C MET A 21 10.95 -0.76 1.81
N ASP A 22 11.55 -1.83 2.33
CA ASP A 22 12.82 -2.38 1.85
C ASP A 22 12.77 -2.65 0.33
N ARG A 23 11.73 -3.36 -0.12
CA ARG A 23 11.43 -3.57 -1.54
C ARG A 23 10.58 -2.42 -2.07
N ASN A 24 11.25 -1.51 -2.75
CA ASN A 24 10.64 -0.37 -3.44
C ASN A 24 11.06 -0.31 -4.92
N LYS A 25 10.40 0.54 -5.70
CA LYS A 25 10.64 0.74 -7.14
C LYS A 25 10.50 -0.58 -7.93
N ASP A 26 11.53 -0.99 -8.67
CA ASP A 26 11.52 -2.19 -9.49
C ASP A 26 11.46 -3.48 -8.65
N ASP A 27 11.87 -3.41 -7.38
CA ASP A 27 11.82 -4.55 -6.46
C ASP A 27 10.47 -4.67 -5.73
N SER A 28 9.55 -3.70 -5.91
CA SER A 28 8.25 -3.67 -5.25
C SER A 28 7.40 -4.89 -5.60
N TRP A 29 6.90 -5.56 -4.57
CA TRP A 29 5.96 -6.65 -4.76
C TRP A 29 4.54 -6.15 -5.03
N CYS A 30 3.80 -6.94 -5.82
CA CYS A 30 2.36 -6.75 -6.09
C CYS A 30 1.54 -6.98 -4.82
N CYS A 31 0.33 -6.42 -4.72
CA CYS A 31 -0.60 -6.72 -3.64
C CYS A 31 -1.30 -8.09 -3.80
N GLY A 32 -1.23 -8.71 -4.98
CA GLY A 32 -1.88 -9.99 -5.28
C GLY A 32 -3.34 -9.90 -5.76
N ALA A 33 -3.93 -8.71 -5.89
CA ALA A 33 -5.33 -8.57 -6.28
C ALA A 33 -5.59 -8.69 -7.80
N GLY A 34 -4.66 -8.19 -8.61
CA GLY A 34 -4.78 -8.13 -10.07
C GLY A 34 -4.56 -9.48 -10.76
N GLY A 35 -4.63 -9.49 -12.09
CA GLY A 35 -4.28 -10.67 -12.91
C GLY A 35 -5.15 -11.89 -12.67
N TRP A 36 -6.41 -11.71 -12.25
CA TRP A 36 -7.34 -12.78 -11.85
C TRP A 36 -6.95 -13.54 -10.57
N LEU A 37 -5.85 -13.20 -9.89
CA LEU A 37 -5.41 -13.93 -8.69
C LEU A 37 -6.47 -13.90 -7.60
N ARG A 38 -7.11 -12.77 -7.35
CA ARG A 38 -8.15 -12.68 -6.31
C ARG A 38 -9.38 -13.57 -6.61
N ASN A 39 -9.69 -13.83 -7.88
CA ASN A 39 -10.84 -14.63 -8.29
C ASN A 39 -10.52 -16.11 -8.47
N GLY A 40 -9.31 -16.44 -8.95
CA GLY A 40 -8.89 -17.80 -9.26
C GLY A 40 -7.99 -18.46 -8.21
N TYR A 41 -7.28 -17.66 -7.41
CA TYR A 41 -6.23 -18.12 -6.49
C TYR A 41 -6.23 -17.26 -5.22
N ILE A 42 -7.36 -17.22 -4.52
CA ILE A 42 -7.58 -16.32 -3.37
C ILE A 42 -6.52 -16.47 -2.28
N ASP A 43 -6.03 -17.69 -2.02
CA ASP A 43 -5.01 -17.93 -1.00
C ASP A 43 -3.68 -17.28 -1.36
N LEU A 44 -3.30 -17.29 -2.65
CA LEU A 44 -2.10 -16.61 -3.13
C LEU A 44 -2.26 -15.09 -3.08
N ALA A 45 -3.44 -14.58 -3.44
CA ALA A 45 -3.76 -13.15 -3.34
C ALA A 45 -3.67 -12.64 -1.89
N ARG A 46 -4.18 -13.42 -0.93
CA ARG A 46 -4.11 -13.13 0.51
C ARG A 46 -2.68 -13.22 1.03
N TRP A 47 -1.97 -14.30 0.71
CA TRP A 47 -0.59 -14.49 1.13
C TRP A 47 0.31 -13.34 0.67
N THR A 48 0.15 -12.89 -0.58
CA THR A 48 0.95 -11.78 -1.12
C THR A 48 0.64 -10.47 -0.39
N ALA A 49 -0.64 -10.18 -0.14
CA ALA A 49 -1.03 -9.00 0.62
C ALA A 49 -0.49 -9.05 2.06
N ASP A 50 -0.61 -10.19 2.74
CA ASP A 50 -0.12 -10.36 4.10
C ASP A 50 1.41 -10.15 4.17
N LYS A 51 2.17 -10.63 3.17
CA LYS A 51 3.61 -10.36 3.07
C LYS A 51 3.94 -8.89 2.86
N ARG A 52 3.11 -8.16 2.10
CA ARG A 52 3.30 -6.72 1.90
C ARG A 52 2.99 -5.94 3.18
N ILE A 53 2.00 -6.34 3.97
CA ILE A 53 1.71 -5.74 5.27
C ILE A 53 2.83 -6.03 6.28
N GLU A 54 3.37 -7.26 6.33
CA GLU A 54 4.54 -7.59 7.16
C GLU A 54 5.73 -6.68 6.88
N GLU A 55 5.99 -6.41 5.60
CA GLU A 55 7.06 -5.51 5.21
C GLU A 55 6.77 -4.06 5.61
N ALA A 56 5.54 -3.58 5.41
CA ALA A 56 5.13 -2.25 5.82
C ALA A 56 5.28 -2.06 7.35
N GLU A 57 4.96 -3.08 8.15
CA GLU A 57 5.12 -3.08 9.61
C GLU A 57 6.57 -2.78 10.03
N THR A 58 7.57 -3.30 9.30
CA THR A 58 9.00 -3.07 9.61
C THR A 58 9.44 -1.62 9.47
N THR A 59 8.69 -0.80 8.70
CA THR A 59 9.03 0.62 8.47
C THR A 59 8.58 1.51 9.64
N GLY A 60 7.69 1.03 10.50
CA GLY A 60 7.03 1.83 11.53
C GLY A 60 6.00 2.83 10.99
N ALA A 61 5.58 2.71 9.72
CA ALA A 61 4.55 3.57 9.14
C ALA A 61 3.19 3.37 9.82
N GLU A 62 2.44 4.46 9.99
CA GLU A 62 1.08 4.44 10.53
C GLU A 62 0.03 4.17 9.45
N ALA A 63 0.40 4.36 8.18
CA ALA A 63 -0.49 4.20 7.05
C ALA A 63 0.24 3.77 5.77
N LEU A 64 -0.50 3.11 4.89
CA LEU A 64 -0.13 2.80 3.51
C LEU A 64 -0.90 3.69 2.55
N VAL A 65 -0.27 4.00 1.42
CA VAL A 65 -0.84 4.80 0.34
C VAL A 65 -0.75 4.04 -0.96
N THR A 66 -1.83 4.04 -1.73
CA THR A 66 -1.94 3.43 -3.06
C THR A 66 -2.87 4.29 -3.92
N TYR A 67 -2.85 4.12 -5.23
CA TYR A 67 -3.84 4.75 -6.15
C TYR A 67 -4.78 3.71 -6.78
N CYS A 68 -4.57 2.42 -6.46
CA CYS A 68 -5.28 1.30 -7.06
C CYS A 68 -6.36 0.79 -6.10
N PRO A 69 -7.65 0.87 -6.46
CA PRO A 69 -8.75 0.40 -5.60
C PRO A 69 -8.65 -1.07 -5.23
N HIS A 70 -8.12 -1.92 -6.12
CA HIS A 70 -7.91 -3.33 -5.83
C HIS A 70 -6.79 -3.57 -4.80
N CYS A 71 -5.76 -2.71 -4.79
CA CYS A 71 -4.75 -2.74 -3.74
C CYS A 71 -5.36 -2.30 -2.41
N GLU A 72 -6.19 -1.26 -2.40
CA GLU A 72 -6.87 -0.79 -1.18
C GLU A 72 -7.69 -1.92 -0.54
N GLU A 73 -8.52 -2.58 -1.34
CA GLU A 73 -9.37 -3.68 -0.86
C GLU A 73 -8.50 -4.84 -0.33
N ASN A 74 -7.55 -5.35 -1.12
CA ASN A 74 -6.82 -6.56 -0.75
C ASN A 74 -5.83 -6.34 0.41
N LEU A 75 -5.16 -5.18 0.45
CA LEU A 75 -4.26 -4.81 1.54
C LEU A 75 -5.06 -4.41 2.79
N GLY A 76 -6.21 -3.72 2.63
CA GLY A 76 -7.11 -3.39 3.73
C GLY A 76 -7.65 -4.65 4.43
N GLU A 77 -8.06 -5.66 3.67
CA GLU A 77 -8.45 -6.95 4.22
C GLU A 77 -7.26 -7.66 4.90
N ALA A 78 -6.04 -7.55 4.37
CA ALA A 78 -4.84 -8.11 5.01
C ALA A 78 -4.54 -7.45 6.36
N ILE A 79 -4.65 -6.11 6.44
CA ILE A 79 -4.53 -5.36 7.70
C ILE A 79 -5.54 -5.88 8.73
N GLN A 80 -6.81 -6.04 8.33
CA GLN A 80 -7.86 -6.56 9.21
C GLN A 80 -7.58 -8.00 9.66
N ARG A 81 -7.23 -8.91 8.73
CA ARG A 81 -6.91 -10.30 9.05
C ARG A 81 -5.74 -10.43 10.04
N ARG A 82 -4.76 -9.54 9.95
CA ARG A 82 -3.60 -9.50 10.84
C ARG A 82 -3.85 -8.79 12.17
N GLY A 83 -5.01 -8.17 12.36
CA GLY A 83 -5.30 -7.36 13.54
C GLY A 83 -4.41 -6.12 13.66
N ASN A 84 -3.88 -5.63 12.53
CA ASN A 84 -3.05 -4.43 12.48
C ASN A 84 -3.95 -3.16 12.50
N LYS A 85 -3.42 -2.04 12.99
CA LYS A 85 -4.08 -0.72 13.06
C LYS A 85 -3.66 0.25 11.96
N MET A 86 -2.76 -0.16 11.08
CA MET A 86 -2.30 0.62 9.94
C MET A 86 -3.49 1.03 9.07
N LYS A 87 -3.52 2.28 8.65
CA LYS A 87 -4.57 2.77 7.76
C LYS A 87 -4.17 2.57 6.31
N ILE A 88 -5.15 2.50 5.41
CA ILE A 88 -4.90 2.55 3.97
C ILE A 88 -5.61 3.76 3.39
N TYR A 89 -4.91 4.52 2.56
CA TYR A 89 -5.40 5.72 1.92
C TYR A 89 -5.21 5.66 0.41
N ASP A 90 -6.17 6.19 -0.32
CA ASP A 90 -5.96 6.56 -1.71
C ASP A 90 -5.05 7.80 -1.79
N LEU A 91 -4.18 7.83 -2.80
CA LEU A 91 -3.25 8.95 -3.00
C LEU A 91 -4.01 10.27 -3.25
N LEU A 92 -5.14 10.24 -3.96
CA LEU A 92 -5.92 11.44 -4.23
C LEU A 92 -6.57 11.99 -2.96
N ASP A 93 -7.02 11.13 -2.05
CA ASP A 93 -7.57 11.56 -0.76
C ASP A 93 -6.54 12.36 0.06
N LEU A 94 -5.28 11.93 0.06
CA LEU A 94 -4.21 12.65 0.75
C LEU A 94 -3.89 14.00 0.09
N VAL A 95 -3.93 14.06 -1.24
CA VAL A 95 -3.75 15.32 -1.98
C VAL A 95 -4.89 16.29 -1.69
N LEU A 96 -6.13 15.80 -1.66
CA LEU A 96 -7.30 16.63 -1.36
C LEU A 96 -7.28 17.17 0.08
N GLN A 97 -6.77 16.40 1.04
CA GLN A 97 -6.61 16.85 2.44
C GLN A 97 -5.50 17.90 2.61
N ALA A 98 -4.60 18.03 1.63
CA ALA A 98 -3.49 18.98 1.66
C ALA A 98 -3.84 20.36 1.06
N LEU A 99 -4.99 20.48 0.41
CA LEU A 99 -5.53 21.72 -0.15
C LEU A 99 -6.37 22.48 0.89
#